data_AF-D9SP85-F1
#
_entry.id   AF-D9SP85-F1
#
_cell.length_a   1.000
_cell.length_b   1.000
_cell.length_c   1.000
_cell.angle_alpha   90.00
_cell.angle_beta   90.00
_cell.angle_gamma   90.00
#
_symmetry.space_group_name_H-M   'P 1'
#
loop_
_entity.id
_entity.type
_entity.pdbx_description
1 polymer ?
#
loop_
_entity_poly.entity_id
_entity_poly.type
_entity_poly.pdbx_seq_one_letter_code
_entity_poly.pdbx_strand_id
1 'polypeptide(L)'
;MVNSIQNNYLINTNKQSSDEKKTKYTAEEESKISAEENAILYEKYKKAGYSKEEFDYVLKNGTTFPPFSAPGSVRRAWRQAKENASPEERAEMKAFTIMFDGFRRDYPNYMSTMNNDTNGYLKMVKDMKSYAEQYNVNGDSQLQLQYKWYTKTLQIFDTELKKFA
;
A
#
# COMPACT_ATOMS: atom_id res chain seq x y z
N MET A 1 -26.94 -20.07 11.60
CA MET A 1 -25.66 -20.79 11.43
C MET A 1 -25.25 -20.62 9.99
N VAL A 2 -24.36 -19.67 9.71
CA VAL A 2 -23.92 -19.35 8.34
C VAL A 2 -22.59 -20.05 8.13
N ASN A 3 -22.55 -20.91 7.10
CA ASN A 3 -21.41 -21.76 6.76
C ASN A 3 -20.15 -20.93 6.55
N SER A 4 -19.11 -21.26 7.31
CA SER A 4 -17.76 -20.79 7.09
C SER A 4 -17.26 -21.30 5.74
N ILE A 5 -17.13 -20.41 4.77
CA ILE A 5 -16.39 -20.68 3.54
C ILE A 5 -14.92 -20.75 3.94
N GLN A 6 -14.40 -21.98 4.12
CA GLN A 6 -12.97 -22.25 4.21
C GLN A 6 -12.36 -21.98 2.84
N ASN A 7 -11.99 -20.73 2.57
CA ASN A 7 -11.13 -20.40 1.44
C ASN A 7 -9.71 -20.86 1.78
N ASN A 8 -9.41 -22.10 1.43
CA ASN A 8 -8.04 -22.60 1.33
C ASN A 8 -7.32 -21.79 0.24
N TYR A 9 -6.60 -20.75 0.65
CA TYR A 9 -5.51 -20.21 -0.15
C TYR A 9 -4.40 -21.26 -0.20
N LEU A 10 -4.55 -22.24 -1.10
CA LEU A 10 -3.47 -23.09 -1.56
C LEU A 10 -2.40 -22.15 -2.15
N ILE A 11 -1.35 -21.93 -1.36
CA ILE A 11 -0.14 -21.25 -1.79
C ILE A 11 0.45 -22.11 -2.89
N ASN A 12 0.14 -21.75 -4.14
CA ASN A 12 0.78 -22.32 -5.30
C ASN A 12 2.23 -21.82 -5.30
N THR A 13 3.14 -22.60 -4.71
CA THR A 13 4.59 -22.43 -4.83
C THR A 13 5.04 -22.87 -6.22
N ASN A 14 4.49 -22.24 -7.25
CA ASN A 14 5.11 -22.30 -8.56
C ASN A 14 6.39 -21.49 -8.47
N LYS A 15 7.53 -22.21 -8.50
CA LYS A 15 8.85 -21.67 -8.82
C LYS A 15 8.72 -20.78 -10.05
N GLN A 16 8.56 -19.48 -9.82
CA GLN A 16 8.67 -18.48 -10.86
C GLN A 16 10.13 -18.45 -11.27
N SER A 17 10.36 -18.73 -12.56
CA SER A 17 11.62 -18.47 -13.24
C SER A 17 12.13 -17.09 -12.82
N SER A 18 13.38 -17.04 -12.38
CA SER A 18 14.10 -15.81 -12.03
C SER A 18 14.38 -14.99 -13.30
N ASP A 19 13.34 -14.39 -13.85
CA ASP A 19 13.53 -13.08 -14.49
C ASP A 19 13.76 -12.13 -13.33
N GLU A 20 15.01 -11.95 -12.94
CA GLU A 20 15.43 -10.90 -12.02
C GLU A 20 14.98 -9.56 -12.60
N LYS A 21 13.77 -9.13 -12.23
CA LYS A 21 13.40 -7.73 -12.30
C LYS A 21 14.33 -7.00 -11.35
N LYS A 22 15.47 -6.57 -11.89
CA LYS A 22 16.46 -5.76 -11.18
C LYS A 22 15.72 -4.62 -10.50
N THR A 23 15.81 -4.59 -9.17
CA THR A 23 15.39 -3.44 -8.37
C THR A 23 16.06 -2.21 -8.96
N LYS A 24 15.26 -1.20 -9.33
CA LYS A 24 15.77 -0.01 -10.03
C LYS A 24 16.83 0.75 -9.24
N TYR A 25 16.76 0.71 -7.92
CA TYR A 25 17.64 1.42 -7.00
C TYR A 25 18.52 0.45 -6.23
N THR A 26 19.76 0.87 -5.99
CA THR A 26 20.66 0.22 -5.02
C THR A 26 20.16 0.43 -3.58
N ALA A 27 20.65 -0.38 -2.65
CA ALA A 27 20.30 -0.24 -1.23
C ALA A 27 20.67 1.15 -0.66
N GLU A 28 21.79 1.72 -1.11
CA GLU A 28 22.26 3.03 -0.67
C GLU A 28 21.36 4.16 -1.20
N GLU A 29 20.95 4.10 -2.47
CA GLU A 29 20.00 5.05 -3.05
C GLU A 29 18.63 4.94 -2.37
N GLU A 30 18.16 3.73 -2.11
CA GLU A 30 16.89 3.48 -1.43
C GLU A 30 16.92 4.01 0.02
N SER A 31 18.06 3.90 0.71
CA SER A 31 18.26 4.50 2.03
C SER A 31 18.20 6.03 1.98
N LYS A 32 18.80 6.67 0.97
CA LYS A 32 18.74 8.13 0.79
C LYS A 32 17.31 8.59 0.53
N ILE A 33 16.59 7.92 -0.38
CA ILE A 33 15.17 8.18 -0.66
C ILE A 33 14.35 8.03 0.63
N SER A 34 14.62 6.98 1.42
CA SER A 34 13.91 6.73 2.67
C SER A 34 14.10 7.85 3.69
N ALA A 35 15.33 8.38 3.80
CA ALA A 35 15.63 9.52 4.66
C ALA A 35 14.92 10.80 4.21
N GLU A 36 14.91 11.08 2.90
CA GLU A 36 14.18 12.21 2.31
C GLU A 36 12.67 12.14 2.62
N GLU A 37 12.04 10.98 2.40
CA GLU A 37 10.61 10.81 2.68
C GLU A 37 10.30 10.91 4.19
N ASN A 38 11.21 10.46 5.07
CA ASN A 38 11.06 10.64 6.51
C ASN A 38 11.16 12.12 6.92
N ALA A 39 12.07 12.88 6.32
CA ALA A 39 12.21 14.31 6.57
C ALA A 39 10.97 15.10 6.13
N ILE A 40 10.44 14.80 4.93
CA ILE A 40 9.19 15.40 4.42
C ILE A 40 8.02 15.10 5.36
N LEU A 41 7.89 13.84 5.79
CA LEU A 41 6.83 13.43 6.71
C LEU A 41 6.97 14.13 8.07
N TYR A 42 8.19 14.18 8.62
CA TYR A 42 8.47 14.82 9.91
C TYR A 42 8.07 16.30 9.89
N GLU A 43 8.46 17.04 8.85
CA GLU A 43 8.09 18.46 8.74
C GLU A 43 6.57 18.67 8.67
N LYS A 44 5.82 17.74 8.05
CA LYS A 44 4.35 17.78 8.06
C LYS A 44 3.78 17.57 9.46
N TYR A 45 4.30 16.60 10.21
CA TYR A 45 3.83 16.30 11.57
C TYR A 45 4.20 17.41 12.56
N LYS A 46 5.41 17.93 12.45
CA LYS A 46 5.88 19.10 13.21
C LYS A 46 4.98 20.31 12.99
N LYS A 47 4.57 20.60 11.74
CA LYS A 47 3.59 21.67 11.43
C LYS A 47 2.21 21.43 12.03
N ALA A 48 1.86 20.17 12.27
CA ALA A 48 0.62 19.79 12.97
C ALA A 48 0.77 19.79 14.51
N GLY A 49 1.92 20.22 15.03
CA GLY A 49 2.16 20.35 16.47
C GLY A 49 2.80 19.13 17.14
N TYR A 50 3.23 18.12 16.38
CA TYR A 50 3.81 16.91 16.94
C TYR A 50 5.27 17.14 17.37
N SER A 51 5.65 16.60 18.52
CA SER A 51 7.04 16.50 18.98
C SER A 51 7.82 15.45 18.18
N LYS A 52 9.14 15.40 18.38
CA LYS A 52 9.98 14.37 17.76
C LYS A 52 9.63 12.97 18.29
N GLU A 53 9.40 12.84 19.59
CA GLU A 53 9.03 11.60 20.25
C GLU A 53 7.68 11.07 19.75
N GLU A 54 6.69 11.96 19.60
CA GLU A 54 5.37 11.60 19.05
C GLU A 54 5.48 11.15 17.59
N PHE A 55 6.29 11.83 16.79
CA PHE A 55 6.57 11.42 15.42
C PHE A 55 7.22 10.03 15.36
N ASP A 56 8.23 9.76 16.19
CA ASP A 56 8.90 8.46 16.24
C ASP A 56 7.95 7.35 16.70
N TYR A 57 7.05 7.65 17.64
CA TYR A 57 5.96 6.75 18.02
C TYR A 57 5.02 6.44 16.84
N VAL A 58 4.64 7.45 16.06
CA VAL A 58 3.81 7.28 14.86
C VAL A 58 4.52 6.46 13.79
N LEU A 59 5.82 6.69 13.54
CA LEU A 59 6.57 5.88 12.58
C LEU A 59 6.58 4.39 12.94
N LYS A 60 6.64 4.08 14.24
CA LYS A 60 6.71 2.70 14.73
C LYS A 60 5.36 2.01 14.83
N ASN A 61 4.32 2.72 15.27
CA ASN A 61 3.03 2.13 15.64
C ASN A 61 1.85 2.61 14.78
N GLY A 62 2.08 3.64 13.96
CA GLY A 62 1.03 4.25 13.15
C GLY A 62 0.59 3.35 12.01
N THR A 63 -0.70 3.40 11.73
CA THR A 63 -1.32 2.67 10.63
C THR A 63 -1.49 3.61 9.43
N THR A 64 -0.90 3.23 8.30
CA THR A 64 -0.99 3.98 7.05
C THR A 64 -0.79 3.05 5.85
N PHE A 65 -1.24 3.49 4.69
CA PHE A 65 -0.89 2.88 3.42
C PHE A 65 0.00 3.82 2.60
N PRO A 66 1.09 3.31 1.99
CA PRO A 66 1.80 2.10 2.42
C PRO A 66 2.35 2.29 3.85
N PRO A 67 2.69 1.22 4.59
CA PRO A 67 3.22 1.35 5.95
C PRO A 67 4.51 2.18 5.98
N PHE A 68 4.82 2.81 7.12
CA PHE A 68 6.04 3.63 7.25
C PHE A 68 7.34 2.85 7.05
N SER A 69 7.30 1.52 7.25
CA SER A 69 8.41 0.59 6.99
C SER A 69 8.56 0.20 5.51
N ALA A 70 7.67 0.65 4.63
CA ALA A 70 7.81 0.44 3.20
C ALA A 70 9.06 1.15 2.67
N PRO A 71 9.68 0.63 1.59
CA PRO A 71 10.80 1.30 0.92
C PRO A 71 10.47 2.76 0.61
N GLY A 72 11.47 3.63 0.72
CA GLY A 72 11.36 5.04 0.35
C GLY A 72 10.78 5.26 -1.04
N SER A 73 11.17 4.45 -2.04
CA SER A 73 10.64 4.50 -3.41
C SER A 73 9.13 4.22 -3.47
N VAL A 74 8.66 3.23 -2.70
CA VAL A 74 7.23 2.90 -2.56
C VAL A 74 6.47 4.04 -1.88
N ARG A 75 7.02 4.59 -0.78
CA ARG A 75 6.40 5.73 -0.06
C ARG A 75 6.36 6.98 -0.93
N ARG A 76 7.42 7.24 -1.70
CA ARG A 76 7.52 8.34 -2.67
C ARG A 76 6.49 8.21 -3.78
N ALA A 77 6.34 7.02 -4.38
CA ALA A 77 5.32 6.77 -5.39
C ALA A 77 3.90 7.09 -4.86
N TRP A 78 3.59 6.65 -3.64
CA TRP A 78 2.29 6.96 -3.02
C TRP A 78 2.12 8.45 -2.69
N ARG A 79 3.18 9.13 -2.24
CA ARG A 79 3.14 10.58 -2.01
C ARG A 79 2.89 11.34 -3.32
N GLN A 80 3.62 11.02 -4.38
CA GLN A 80 3.46 11.63 -5.71
C GLN A 80 2.05 11.38 -6.27
N ALA A 81 1.52 10.16 -6.11
CA ALA A 81 0.13 9.85 -6.45
C ALA A 81 -0.86 10.80 -5.75
N LYS A 82 -0.72 11.02 -4.44
CA LYS A 82 -1.59 11.93 -3.68
C LYS A 82 -1.43 13.41 -4.04
N GLU A 83 -0.21 13.84 -4.36
CA GLU A 83 0.09 15.22 -4.76
C GLU A 83 -0.55 15.55 -6.11
N ASN A 84 -0.53 14.61 -7.05
CA ASN A 84 -1.09 14.76 -8.38
C ASN A 84 -2.60 14.47 -8.47
N ALA A 85 -3.17 13.80 -7.46
CA ALA A 85 -4.59 13.47 -7.40
C ALA A 85 -5.48 14.72 -7.28
N SER A 86 -6.68 14.64 -7.86
CA SER A 86 -7.75 15.63 -7.64
C SER A 86 -8.13 15.70 -6.15
N PRO A 87 -8.83 16.75 -5.69
CA PRO A 87 -9.28 16.84 -4.28
C PRO A 87 -10.14 15.64 -3.84
N GLU A 88 -11.01 15.15 -4.71
CA GLU A 88 -11.87 13.99 -4.48
C GLU A 88 -11.04 12.71 -4.37
N GLU A 89 -10.17 12.45 -5.36
CA GLU A 89 -9.27 11.28 -5.37
C GLU A 89 -8.35 11.30 -4.15
N ARG A 90 -7.86 12.47 -3.73
CA ARG A 90 -7.03 12.60 -2.54
C ARG A 90 -7.79 12.23 -1.26
N ALA A 91 -9.10 12.50 -1.19
CA ALA A 91 -9.93 12.09 -0.07
C ALA A 91 -10.12 10.56 -0.07
N GLU A 92 -10.40 9.96 -1.22
CA GLU A 92 -10.47 8.51 -1.41
C GLU A 92 -9.15 7.83 -1.01
N MET A 93 -8.02 8.34 -1.49
CA MET A 93 -6.69 7.84 -1.13
C MET A 93 -6.39 7.92 0.37
N LYS A 94 -6.92 8.93 1.08
CA LYS A 94 -6.80 8.98 2.55
C LYS A 94 -7.62 7.87 3.21
N ALA A 95 -8.85 7.68 2.77
CA ALA A 95 -9.75 6.63 3.25
C ALA A 95 -9.25 5.21 2.90
N PHE A 96 -8.44 5.08 1.85
CA PHE A 96 -7.89 3.81 1.37
C PHE A 96 -7.12 3.01 2.43
N THR A 97 -6.54 3.68 3.44
CA THR A 97 -5.89 3.00 4.59
C THR A 97 -6.82 1.98 5.24
N ILE A 98 -8.13 2.24 5.30
CA ILE A 98 -9.13 1.33 5.88
C ILE A 98 -9.21 0.01 5.09
N MET A 99 -9.15 0.07 3.76
CA MET A 99 -9.17 -1.13 2.93
C MET A 99 -7.89 -1.93 3.09
N PHE A 100 -6.74 -1.25 3.14
CA PHE A 100 -5.47 -1.89 3.41
C PHE A 100 -5.45 -2.59 4.78
N ASP A 101 -6.04 -1.99 5.81
CA ASP A 101 -6.17 -2.60 7.12
C ASP A 101 -7.09 -3.83 7.10
N GLY A 102 -8.21 -3.75 6.37
CA GLY A 102 -9.07 -4.90 6.12
C GLY A 102 -8.33 -6.05 5.43
N PHE A 103 -7.58 -5.74 4.37
CA PHE A 103 -6.73 -6.70 3.67
C PHE A 103 -5.70 -7.33 4.62
N ARG A 104 -4.99 -6.53 5.43
CA ARG A 104 -4.01 -7.06 6.40
C ARG A 104 -4.64 -7.93 7.47
N ARG A 105 -5.86 -7.62 7.92
CA ARG A 105 -6.58 -8.43 8.90
C ARG A 105 -6.97 -9.79 8.33
N ASP A 106 -7.46 -9.81 7.10
CA ASP A 106 -7.93 -11.02 6.45
C ASP A 106 -6.74 -11.87 5.92
N TYR A 107 -5.59 -11.25 5.66
CA TYR A 107 -4.31 -11.89 5.33
C TYR A 107 -3.18 -11.49 6.30
N PRO A 108 -3.19 -11.98 7.55
CA PRO A 108 -2.31 -11.51 8.63
C PRO A 108 -0.81 -11.70 8.37
N ASN A 109 -0.43 -12.69 7.56
CA ASN A 109 0.95 -13.00 7.21
C ASN A 109 1.39 -12.38 5.87
N TYR A 110 0.55 -11.59 5.21
CA TYR A 110 0.87 -11.09 3.87
C TYR A 110 2.11 -10.19 3.88
N MET A 111 2.13 -9.21 4.79
CA MET A 111 3.21 -8.21 4.86
C MET A 111 4.56 -8.82 5.27
N SER A 112 4.56 -9.92 6.03
CA SER A 112 5.80 -10.60 6.46
C SER A 112 6.34 -11.59 5.42
N THR A 113 5.51 -12.01 4.45
CA THR A 113 5.89 -12.99 3.42
C THR A 113 6.19 -12.35 2.07
N MET A 114 5.71 -11.14 1.82
CA MET A 114 6.03 -10.40 0.60
C MET A 114 7.48 -9.89 0.60
N ASN A 115 8.06 -9.77 -0.60
CA ASN A 115 9.29 -9.01 -0.76
C ASN A 115 9.03 -7.54 -0.43
N ASN A 116 9.83 -6.96 0.48
CA ASN A 116 9.67 -5.56 0.88
C ASN A 116 10.43 -4.63 -0.10
N ASP A 117 10.03 -4.65 -1.36
CA ASP A 117 10.60 -3.86 -2.46
C ASP A 117 9.49 -3.39 -3.43
N THR A 118 9.84 -2.62 -4.46
CA THR A 118 8.86 -2.11 -5.43
C THR A 118 8.12 -3.22 -6.18
N ASN A 119 8.77 -4.35 -6.47
CA ASN A 119 8.15 -5.48 -7.15
C ASN A 119 7.14 -6.22 -6.25
N GLY A 120 7.46 -6.39 -4.98
CA GLY A 120 6.55 -6.94 -3.98
C GLY A 120 5.31 -6.06 -3.80
N TYR A 121 5.47 -4.74 -3.77
CA TYR A 121 4.33 -3.82 -3.73
C TYR A 121 3.52 -3.81 -5.03
N LEU A 122 4.14 -3.98 -6.21
CA LEU A 122 3.39 -4.18 -7.46
C LEU A 122 2.56 -5.47 -7.44
N LYS A 123 3.08 -6.55 -6.84
CA LYS A 123 2.30 -7.78 -6.61
C LYS A 123 1.16 -7.53 -5.63
N MET A 124 1.43 -6.85 -4.51
CA MET A 124 0.42 -6.50 -3.52
C MET A 124 -0.72 -5.68 -4.12
N VAL A 125 -0.42 -4.72 -5.00
CA VAL A 125 -1.45 -3.96 -5.72
C VAL A 125 -2.39 -4.88 -6.51
N LYS A 126 -1.86 -5.92 -7.18
CA LYS A 126 -2.70 -6.91 -7.89
C LYS A 126 -3.54 -7.73 -6.91
N ASP A 127 -2.93 -8.22 -5.84
CA ASP A 127 -3.62 -9.04 -4.84
C ASP A 127 -4.73 -8.23 -4.13
N MET A 128 -4.49 -6.95 -3.83
CA MET A 128 -5.50 -6.03 -3.27
C MET A 128 -6.64 -5.72 -4.25
N LYS A 129 -6.36 -5.66 -5.57
CA LYS A 129 -7.43 -5.53 -6.58
C LYS A 129 -8.32 -6.76 -6.56
N SER A 130 -7.74 -7.96 -6.52
CA SER A 130 -8.51 -9.21 -6.39
C SER A 130 -9.30 -9.29 -5.09
N TYR A 131 -8.72 -8.85 -3.97
CA TYR A 131 -9.45 -8.73 -2.71
C TYR A 131 -10.63 -7.76 -2.80
N ALA A 132 -10.46 -6.64 -3.50
CA ALA A 132 -11.53 -5.64 -3.66
C ALA A 132 -12.73 -6.17 -4.47
N GLU A 133 -12.57 -7.20 -5.32
CA GLU A 133 -13.67 -7.78 -6.11
C GLU A 133 -14.83 -8.29 -5.24
N GLN A 134 -14.59 -8.64 -3.97
CA GLN A 134 -15.66 -9.04 -3.06
C GLN A 134 -16.74 -7.95 -2.88
N TYR A 135 -16.36 -6.68 -3.00
CA TYR A 135 -17.27 -5.53 -2.90
C TYR A 135 -18.07 -5.29 -4.19
N ASN A 136 -17.62 -5.86 -5.31
CA ASN A 136 -18.32 -5.82 -6.59
C ASN A 136 -19.37 -6.95 -6.67
N VAL A 137 -18.94 -8.18 -6.39
CA VAL A 137 -19.76 -9.40 -6.57
C VAL A 137 -20.90 -9.50 -5.56
N ASN A 138 -20.66 -9.08 -4.32
CA ASN A 138 -21.63 -9.21 -3.23
C ASN A 138 -22.19 -7.85 -2.76
N GLY A 139 -21.98 -6.80 -3.54
CA GLY A 139 -22.18 -5.42 -3.11
C GLY A 139 -23.53 -4.83 -3.48
N ASP A 140 -24.14 -4.11 -2.52
CA ASP A 140 -25.14 -3.10 -2.83
C ASP A 140 -24.51 -1.90 -3.58
N SER A 141 -25.31 -0.88 -3.90
CA SER A 141 -24.84 0.29 -4.63
C SER A 141 -23.70 1.04 -3.92
N GLN A 142 -23.64 1.01 -2.58
CA GLN A 142 -22.57 1.64 -1.81
C GLN A 142 -21.29 0.81 -1.88
N LEU A 143 -21.37 -0.51 -1.74
CA LEU A 143 -20.22 -1.40 -1.85
C LEU A 143 -19.63 -1.40 -3.27
N GLN A 144 -20.47 -1.30 -4.30
CA GLN A 144 -20.01 -1.13 -5.68
C GLN A 144 -19.30 0.22 -5.89
N LEU A 145 -19.75 1.29 -5.23
CA LEU A 145 -19.02 2.56 -5.24
C LEU A 145 -17.66 2.42 -4.56
N GLN A 146 -17.60 1.71 -3.43
CA GLN A 146 -16.34 1.40 -2.74
C GLN A 146 -15.35 0.64 -3.63
N TYR A 147 -15.82 -0.40 -4.31
CA TYR A 147 -15.04 -1.14 -5.29
C TYR A 147 -14.44 -0.22 -6.37
N LYS A 148 -15.24 0.68 -6.95
CA LYS A 148 -14.78 1.58 -8.02
C LYS A 148 -13.63 2.47 -7.56
N TRP A 149 -13.75 3.12 -6.40
CA TRP A 149 -12.68 4.02 -5.97
C TRP A 149 -11.47 3.28 -5.38
N TYR A 150 -11.65 2.09 -4.79
CA TYR A 150 -10.52 1.23 -4.40
C TYR A 150 -9.68 0.82 -5.61
N THR A 151 -10.34 0.32 -6.66
CA THR A 151 -9.65 -0.12 -7.88
C THR A 151 -8.98 1.04 -8.60
N LYS A 152 -9.63 2.20 -8.66
CA LYS A 152 -9.05 3.45 -9.19
C LYS A 152 -7.82 3.90 -8.37
N THR A 153 -7.91 3.91 -7.05
CA THR A 153 -6.77 4.26 -6.16
C THR A 153 -5.58 3.33 -6.39
N LEU A 154 -5.84 2.02 -6.46
CA LEU A 154 -4.81 1.01 -6.76
C LEU A 154 -4.22 1.20 -8.17
N GLN A 155 -5.00 1.62 -9.16
CA GLN A 155 -4.53 1.91 -10.52
C GLN A 155 -3.61 3.13 -10.56
N ILE A 156 -3.96 4.20 -9.85
CA ILE A 156 -3.12 5.41 -9.74
C ILE A 156 -1.80 5.03 -9.07
N PHE A 157 -1.86 4.29 -7.96
CA PHE A 157 -0.65 3.87 -7.27
C PHE A 157 0.21 2.92 -8.09
N ASP A 158 -0.37 1.93 -8.79
CA ASP A 158 0.34 1.05 -9.73
C ASP A 158 1.14 1.85 -10.78
N THR A 159 0.49 2.88 -11.34
CA THR A 159 1.08 3.72 -12.38
C THR A 159 2.29 4.51 -11.85
N GLU A 160 2.16 5.11 -10.66
CA GLU A 160 3.28 5.82 -10.03
C GLU A 160 4.40 4.86 -9.58
N LEU A 161 4.04 3.71 -9.00
CA LEU A 161 5.00 2.73 -8.48
C LEU A 161 5.87 2.13 -9.60
N LYS A 162 5.30 1.89 -10.79
CA LYS A 162 6.04 1.42 -11.98
C LYS A 162 7.17 2.36 -12.40
N LYS A 163 7.16 3.64 -12.01
CA LYS A 163 8.27 4.56 -12.29
C LYS A 163 9.52 4.23 -11.46
N PHE A 164 9.38 3.42 -10.40
CA PHE A 164 10.45 3.05 -9.46
C PHE A 164 10.80 1.55 -9.50
N ALA A 165 10.15 0.77 -10.35
CA ALA A 165 10.34 -0.67 -10.50
C ALA A 165 11.12 -1.02 -11.77
#